data_AF-Q027Q1-F1
#
_entry.id   AF-Q027Q1-F1
#
_cell.length_a   1.000
_cell.length_b   1.000
_cell.length_c   1.000
_cell.angle_alpha   90.00
_cell.angle_beta   90.00
_cell.angle_gamma   90.00
#
_symmetry.space_group_name_H-M   'P 1'
#
loop_
_entity.id
_entity.type
_entity.pdbx_description
1 polymer ?
#
loop_
_entity_poly.entity_id
_entity_poly.type
_entity_poly.pdbx_seq_one_letter_code
_entity_poly.pdbx_strand_id
1 'polypeptide(L)'
;MKTLLLMLSILMVPACGQPQGTVNGVPIPSRAFSTGGLQTQAEVAWRLKSKRPIEKEDMAAIERSVQAQRCNKLKSAISGVLQEEVMKNMAITVTPADIAEFQKTSNIKLPDPQAEARQKHEYAAAVLTALDAQLNKHEDPQSVYDKYLKTHGITEQAWSVQLLLGQTPEGKQSLINQLNMTPETVAQAAKNFDCSYQVKLKKMKERIDEQISLSDPKFKQYLAEFHQAADQNGNLNGGMPGDHLEYLQVQRQAYWNDVYRKAQVVINDPTMQNCDLSEFGVRRN
;
A
#
# COMPACT_ATOMS: atom_id res chain seq x y z
N MET A 1 68.73 -1.39 -14.40
CA MET A 1 67.63 -0.52 -14.85
C MET A 1 66.35 -1.35 -14.81
N LYS A 2 65.45 -1.08 -13.85
CA LYS A 2 64.19 -1.81 -13.66
C LYS A 2 63.05 -0.97 -14.24
N THR A 3 62.40 -1.49 -15.27
CA THR A 3 61.19 -0.93 -15.87
C THR A 3 60.00 -1.36 -15.02
N LEU A 4 59.29 -0.40 -14.41
CA LEU A 4 58.05 -0.63 -13.66
C LEU A 4 56.87 -0.32 -14.59
N LEU A 5 56.17 -1.35 -15.07
CA LEU A 5 54.88 -1.21 -15.73
C LEU A 5 53.82 -0.85 -14.68
N LEU A 6 53.20 0.33 -14.81
CA LEU A 6 51.94 0.63 -14.14
C LEU A 6 50.82 -0.11 -14.89
N MET A 7 50.28 -1.18 -14.29
CA MET A 7 48.97 -1.71 -14.69
C MET A 7 47.88 -0.82 -14.09
N LEU A 8 47.18 -0.11 -14.97
CA LEU A 8 45.96 0.61 -14.66
C LEU A 8 44.82 -0.41 -14.54
N SER A 9 44.53 -0.87 -13.33
CA SER A 9 43.35 -1.69 -13.05
C SER A 9 42.11 -0.81 -13.09
N ILE A 10 41.44 -0.77 -14.24
CA ILE A 10 40.08 -0.24 -14.37
C ILE A 10 39.16 -1.21 -13.63
N LEU A 11 38.76 -0.84 -12.42
CA LEU A 11 37.66 -1.47 -11.69
C LEU A 11 36.39 -1.30 -12.53
N MET A 12 36.02 -2.34 -13.28
CA MET A 12 34.68 -2.45 -13.84
C MET A 12 33.70 -2.66 -12.69
N VAL A 13 33.06 -1.57 -12.26
CA VAL A 13 31.85 -1.65 -11.43
C VAL A 13 30.79 -2.34 -12.29
N PRO A 14 30.15 -3.43 -11.83
CA PRO A 14 29.10 -4.09 -12.59
C PRO A 14 28.02 -3.06 -12.90
N ALA A 15 27.56 -3.03 -14.15
CA ALA A 15 26.49 -2.17 -14.61
C ALA A 15 25.20 -2.54 -13.86
N CYS A 16 24.99 -1.95 -12.68
CA CYS A 16 23.69 -1.87 -12.05
C CYS A 16 22.75 -1.23 -13.08
N GLY A 17 21.72 -1.96 -13.50
CA GLY A 17 20.72 -1.45 -14.43
C GLY A 17 20.25 -0.07 -13.97
N GLN A 18 20.17 0.89 -14.89
CA GLN A 18 19.77 2.25 -14.53
C GLN A 18 18.38 2.22 -13.87
N PRO A 19 18.18 2.98 -12.78
CA PRO A 19 16.89 3.00 -12.10
C PRO A 19 15.80 3.51 -13.04
N GLN A 20 14.63 2.85 -13.03
CA GLN A 20 13.46 3.24 -13.83
C GLN A 20 12.90 4.62 -13.45
N GLY A 21 13.28 5.14 -12.28
CA GLY A 21 13.10 6.51 -11.88
C GLY A 21 13.77 6.81 -10.55
N THR A 22 13.89 8.09 -10.21
CA THR A 22 14.49 8.55 -8.96
C THR A 22 13.70 9.71 -8.35
N VAL A 23 13.78 9.86 -7.04
CA VAL A 23 13.33 11.04 -6.30
C VAL A 23 14.52 11.58 -5.51
N ASN A 24 14.93 12.82 -5.74
CA ASN A 24 16.13 13.42 -5.12
C ASN A 24 17.39 12.54 -5.27
N GLY A 25 17.53 11.85 -6.41
CA GLY A 25 18.62 10.90 -6.67
C GLY A 25 18.48 9.53 -6.02
N VAL A 26 17.46 9.30 -5.17
CA VAL A 26 17.16 7.99 -4.58
C VAL A 26 16.32 7.15 -5.57
N PRO A 27 16.71 5.90 -5.88
CA PRO A 27 15.94 5.05 -6.77
C PRO A 27 14.51 4.79 -6.30
N ILE A 28 13.54 4.93 -7.20
CA ILE A 28 12.17 4.47 -6.98
C ILE A 28 12.17 2.93 -7.07
N PRO A 29 11.55 2.20 -6.12
CA PRO A 29 11.49 0.75 -6.16
C PRO A 29 10.93 0.22 -7.48
N SER A 30 11.60 -0.75 -8.10
CA SER A 30 11.20 -1.34 -9.40
C SER A 30 9.75 -1.86 -9.40
N ARG A 31 9.27 -2.34 -8.25
CA ARG A 31 7.87 -2.74 -8.06
C ARG A 31 6.87 -1.63 -8.40
N ALA A 32 7.23 -0.35 -8.31
CA ALA A 32 6.36 0.77 -8.69
C ALA A 32 6.03 0.80 -10.18
N PHE A 33 6.95 0.26 -11.00
CA PHE A 33 6.82 0.22 -12.47
C PHE A 33 6.20 -1.08 -12.98
N SER A 34 6.13 -2.12 -12.13
CA SER A 34 5.57 -3.41 -12.51
C SER A 34 4.06 -3.34 -12.72
N THR A 35 3.59 -4.00 -13.78
CA THR A 35 2.17 -4.21 -14.11
C THR A 35 1.55 -5.40 -13.38
N GLY A 36 2.35 -6.14 -12.59
CA GLY A 36 1.96 -7.42 -12.00
C GLY A 36 0.58 -7.36 -11.33
N GLY A 37 -0.37 -8.11 -11.89
CA GLY A 37 -1.73 -8.24 -11.39
C GLY A 37 -2.66 -7.03 -11.58
N LEU A 38 -2.22 -5.91 -12.16
CA LEU A 38 -3.07 -4.71 -12.31
C LEU A 38 -4.18 -4.89 -13.36
N GLN A 39 -3.87 -5.56 -14.47
CA GLN A 39 -4.87 -5.93 -15.49
C GLN A 39 -5.97 -6.78 -14.84
N THR A 40 -5.57 -7.85 -14.17
CA THR A 40 -6.43 -8.72 -13.36
C THR A 40 -7.26 -7.94 -12.33
N GLN A 41 -6.66 -6.98 -11.61
CA GLN A 41 -7.37 -6.11 -10.66
C GLN A 41 -8.44 -5.26 -11.32
N ALA A 42 -8.10 -4.62 -12.44
CA ALA A 42 -9.06 -3.83 -13.21
C ALA A 42 -10.21 -4.70 -13.76
N GLU A 43 -9.92 -5.90 -14.26
CA GLU A 43 -10.93 -6.84 -14.75
C GLU A 43 -11.87 -7.33 -13.64
N VAL A 44 -11.35 -7.67 -12.46
CA VAL A 44 -12.19 -8.07 -11.31
C VAL A 44 -13.05 -6.91 -10.84
N ALA A 45 -12.46 -5.72 -10.66
CA ALA A 45 -13.23 -4.53 -10.27
C ALA A 45 -14.33 -4.22 -11.29
N TRP A 46 -14.04 -4.40 -12.58
CA TRP A 46 -15.02 -4.26 -13.64
C TRP A 46 -16.13 -5.32 -13.55
N ARG A 47 -15.80 -6.61 -13.36
CA ARG A 47 -16.80 -7.70 -13.23
C ARG A 47 -17.72 -7.48 -12.04
N LEU A 48 -17.17 -7.04 -10.91
CA LEU A 48 -17.94 -6.73 -9.69
C LEU A 48 -18.90 -5.56 -9.90
N LYS A 49 -18.47 -4.54 -10.65
CA LYS A 49 -19.30 -3.36 -10.93
C LYS A 49 -20.37 -3.65 -11.97
N SER A 50 -20.00 -4.31 -13.07
CA SER A 50 -20.86 -4.49 -14.24
C SER A 50 -21.78 -5.71 -14.14
N LYS A 51 -21.47 -6.67 -13.26
CA LYS A 51 -22.24 -7.91 -13.04
C LYS A 51 -22.55 -8.68 -14.33
N ARG A 52 -21.62 -8.66 -15.29
CA ARG A 52 -21.70 -9.41 -16.55
C ARG A 52 -20.30 -9.85 -17.01
N PRO A 53 -20.17 -10.77 -17.97
CA PRO A 53 -18.89 -11.10 -18.60
C PRO A 53 -18.24 -9.88 -19.28
N ILE A 54 -16.91 -9.88 -19.36
CA ILE A 54 -16.13 -8.85 -20.06
C ILE A 54 -16.26 -9.07 -21.56
N GLU A 55 -16.65 -8.04 -22.29
CA GLU A 55 -16.74 -8.04 -23.76
C GLU A 55 -15.61 -7.18 -24.37
N LYS A 56 -15.46 -7.24 -25.70
CA LYS A 56 -14.31 -6.61 -26.38
C LYS A 56 -14.33 -5.07 -26.25
N GLU A 57 -15.51 -4.48 -26.25
CA GLU A 57 -15.78 -3.06 -26.04
C GLU A 57 -15.34 -2.56 -24.65
N ASP A 58 -15.29 -3.44 -23.65
CA ASP A 58 -14.94 -3.07 -22.28
C ASP A 58 -13.43 -2.90 -22.08
N MET A 59 -12.62 -3.48 -22.97
CA MET A 59 -11.16 -3.52 -22.84
C MET A 59 -10.54 -2.12 -22.78
N ALA A 60 -11.04 -1.17 -23.56
CA ALA A 60 -10.53 0.21 -23.53
C ALA A 60 -10.82 0.92 -22.19
N ALA A 61 -11.91 0.57 -21.50
CA ALA A 61 -12.18 1.09 -20.17
C ALA A 61 -11.28 0.42 -19.10
N ILE A 62 -11.05 -0.88 -19.24
CA ILE A 62 -10.18 -1.65 -18.36
C ILE A 62 -8.72 -1.15 -18.48
N GLU A 63 -8.20 -0.97 -19.70
CA GLU A 63 -6.85 -0.45 -19.94
C GLU A 63 -6.63 0.95 -19.35
N ARG A 64 -7.63 1.84 -19.45
CA ARG A 64 -7.59 3.14 -18.78
C ARG A 64 -7.52 3.02 -17.26
N SER A 65 -8.27 2.08 -16.68
CA SER A 65 -8.21 1.78 -15.24
C SER A 65 -6.83 1.25 -14.84
N VAL A 66 -6.24 0.35 -15.64
CA VAL A 66 -4.88 -0.15 -15.42
C VAL A 66 -3.87 0.97 -15.46
N GLN A 67 -3.93 1.86 -16.45
CA GLN A 67 -3.01 3.00 -16.53
C GLN A 67 -3.17 3.95 -15.33
N ALA A 68 -4.41 4.21 -14.89
CA ALA A 68 -4.65 5.00 -13.68
C ALA A 68 -4.04 4.35 -12.43
N GLN A 69 -4.21 3.03 -12.26
CA GLN A 69 -3.61 2.28 -11.16
C GLN A 69 -2.08 2.31 -11.19
N ARG A 70 -1.48 2.18 -12.38
CA ARG A 70 -0.03 2.31 -12.58
C ARG A 70 0.48 3.67 -12.13
N CYS A 71 -0.20 4.74 -12.53
CA CYS A 71 0.14 6.09 -12.11
C CYS A 71 0.00 6.28 -10.60
N ASN A 72 -1.10 5.80 -9.99
CA ASN A 72 -1.29 5.89 -8.54
C ASN A 72 -0.20 5.11 -7.78
N LYS A 73 0.18 3.93 -8.26
CA LYS A 73 1.27 3.13 -7.68
C LYS A 73 2.61 3.86 -7.74
N LEU A 74 2.90 4.54 -8.86
CA LEU A 74 4.08 5.38 -9.01
C LEU A 74 4.04 6.57 -8.03
N LYS A 75 2.92 7.29 -7.94
CA LYS A 75 2.73 8.41 -6.99
C LYS A 75 2.95 7.94 -5.55
N SER A 76 2.33 6.83 -5.15
CA SER A 76 2.52 6.25 -3.81
C SER A 76 3.98 5.86 -3.54
N ALA A 77 4.70 5.36 -4.54
CA ALA A 77 6.11 5.04 -4.40
C ALA A 77 6.97 6.30 -4.24
N ILE A 78 6.69 7.37 -5.00
CA ILE A 78 7.34 8.68 -4.85
C ILE A 78 7.09 9.25 -3.45
N SER A 79 5.82 9.29 -3.01
CA SER A 79 5.47 9.73 -1.66
C SER A 79 6.15 8.89 -0.58
N GLY A 80 6.26 7.57 -0.77
CA GLY A 80 6.95 6.67 0.14
C GLY A 80 8.45 6.98 0.26
N VAL A 81 9.13 7.26 -0.85
CA VAL A 81 10.54 7.69 -0.84
C VAL A 81 10.70 9.02 -0.09
N LEU A 82 9.83 9.99 -0.33
CA LEU A 82 9.85 11.28 0.37
C LEU A 82 9.54 11.15 1.87
N GLN A 83 8.62 10.25 2.25
CA GLN A 83 8.34 9.96 3.66
C GLN A 83 9.57 9.38 4.36
N GLU A 84 10.25 8.41 3.77
CA GLU A 84 11.49 7.84 4.31
C GLU A 84 12.59 8.91 4.43
N GLU A 85 12.70 9.82 3.46
CA GLU A 85 13.64 10.94 3.52
C GLU A 85 13.31 11.91 4.67
N VAL A 86 12.02 12.28 4.84
CA VAL A 86 11.56 13.11 5.95
C VAL A 86 11.82 12.44 7.30
N MET A 87 11.52 11.13 7.43
CA MET A 87 11.81 10.37 8.66
C MET A 87 13.31 10.39 8.99
N LYS A 88 14.17 10.24 7.99
CA LYS A 88 15.63 10.30 8.15
C LYS A 88 16.08 11.70 8.57
N ASN A 89 15.57 12.74 7.93
CA ASN A 89 15.92 14.14 8.23
C ASN A 89 15.46 14.57 9.64
N MET A 90 14.34 14.02 10.12
CA MET A 90 13.83 14.22 11.49
C MET A 90 14.49 13.31 12.53
N ALA A 91 15.45 12.47 12.13
CA ALA A 91 16.10 11.47 12.98
C ALA A 91 15.10 10.59 13.76
N ILE A 92 14.01 10.16 13.10
CA ILE A 92 13.02 9.27 13.71
C ILE A 92 13.64 7.91 14.00
N THR A 93 13.75 7.57 15.27
CA THR A 93 14.16 6.24 15.75
C THR A 93 12.98 5.52 16.38
N VAL A 94 12.96 4.18 16.30
CA VAL A 94 11.95 3.34 16.93
C VAL A 94 12.61 2.41 17.93
N THR A 95 12.10 2.41 19.15
CA THR A 95 12.56 1.51 20.21
C THR A 95 11.60 0.33 20.38
N PRO A 96 12.04 -0.78 21.00
CA PRO A 96 11.12 -1.86 21.39
C PRO A 96 9.99 -1.40 22.32
N ALA A 97 10.23 -0.38 23.16
CA ALA A 97 9.21 0.19 24.02
C ALA A 97 8.13 0.92 23.20
N ASP A 98 8.52 1.67 22.16
CA ASP A 98 7.57 2.34 21.27
C ASP A 98 6.66 1.32 20.55
N ILE A 99 7.22 0.17 20.15
CA ILE A 99 6.48 -0.92 19.52
C ILE A 99 5.48 -1.54 20.51
N ALA A 100 5.92 -1.83 21.73
CA ALA A 100 5.06 -2.40 22.77
C ALA A 100 3.91 -1.45 23.15
N GLU A 101 4.19 -0.14 23.26
CA GLU A 101 3.18 0.88 23.51
C GLU A 101 2.20 0.98 22.34
N PHE A 102 2.69 0.98 21.10
CA PHE A 102 1.83 1.00 19.93
C PHE A 102 0.91 -0.23 19.88
N GLN A 103 1.44 -1.43 20.09
CA GLN A 103 0.63 -2.65 20.12
C GLN A 103 -0.45 -2.62 21.21
N LYS A 104 -0.13 -2.07 22.39
CA LYS A 104 -1.10 -1.90 23.49
C LYS A 104 -2.21 -0.91 23.14
N THR A 105 -1.86 0.24 22.55
CA THR A 105 -2.80 1.35 22.29
C THR A 105 -3.65 1.12 21.04
N SER A 106 -3.06 0.55 19.99
CA SER A 106 -3.74 0.26 18.72
C SER A 106 -4.77 -0.88 18.78
N ASN A 107 -4.88 -1.57 19.93
CA ASN A 107 -5.81 -2.68 20.15
C ASN A 107 -5.78 -3.71 19.00
N ILE A 108 -4.60 -3.96 18.42
CA ILE A 108 -4.43 -4.92 17.33
C ILE A 108 -4.73 -6.30 17.89
N LYS A 109 -5.96 -6.77 17.63
CA LYS A 109 -6.37 -8.12 17.95
C LYS A 109 -5.83 -9.04 16.86
N LEU A 110 -4.76 -9.75 17.19
CA LEU A 110 -4.32 -10.87 16.37
C LEU A 110 -5.42 -11.94 16.41
N PRO A 111 -5.82 -12.50 15.25
CA PRO A 111 -6.84 -13.54 15.22
C PRO A 111 -6.37 -14.76 16.01
N ASP A 112 -7.30 -15.47 16.66
CA ASP A 112 -7.00 -16.76 17.28
C ASP A 112 -6.52 -17.74 16.19
N PRO A 113 -5.27 -18.25 16.26
CA PRO A 113 -4.72 -19.10 15.21
C PRO A 113 -5.55 -20.35 14.94
N GLN A 114 -6.19 -20.92 15.97
CA GLN A 114 -7.04 -22.11 15.79
C GLN A 114 -8.35 -21.76 15.09
N ALA A 115 -9.06 -20.74 15.56
CA ALA A 115 -10.30 -20.29 14.93
C ALA A 115 -10.08 -19.87 13.46
N GLU A 116 -9.03 -19.10 13.18
CA GLU A 116 -8.69 -18.62 11.83
C GLU A 116 -8.38 -19.79 10.87
N ALA A 117 -7.53 -20.73 11.29
CA ALA A 117 -7.19 -21.89 10.48
C ALA A 117 -8.43 -22.78 10.22
N ARG A 118 -9.24 -23.02 11.25
CA ARG A 118 -10.49 -23.79 11.13
C ARG A 118 -11.44 -23.12 10.15
N GLN A 119 -11.64 -21.81 10.27
CA GLN A 119 -12.53 -21.05 9.40
C GLN A 119 -12.08 -21.18 7.95
N LYS A 120 -10.77 -20.98 7.67
CA LYS A 120 -10.19 -21.12 6.32
C LYS A 120 -10.39 -22.50 5.71
N HIS A 121 -10.17 -23.56 6.51
CA HIS A 121 -10.37 -24.94 6.06
C HIS A 121 -11.84 -25.22 5.76
N GLU A 122 -12.75 -24.73 6.61
CA GLU A 122 -14.20 -24.95 6.49
C GLU A 122 -14.76 -24.44 5.16
N TYR A 123 -14.32 -23.26 4.69
CA TYR A 123 -14.80 -22.70 3.42
C TYR A 123 -13.86 -22.93 2.22
N ALA A 124 -12.74 -23.64 2.39
CA ALA A 124 -11.76 -23.84 1.32
C ALA A 124 -12.38 -24.45 0.04
N ALA A 125 -13.19 -25.50 0.21
CA ALA A 125 -13.86 -26.16 -0.90
C ALA A 125 -14.87 -25.23 -1.61
N ALA A 126 -15.60 -24.41 -0.85
CA ALA A 126 -16.56 -23.45 -1.39
C ALA A 126 -15.86 -22.39 -2.24
N VAL A 127 -14.74 -21.84 -1.76
CA VAL A 127 -13.92 -20.86 -2.49
C VAL A 127 -13.35 -21.46 -3.78
N LEU A 128 -12.78 -22.67 -3.72
CA LEU A 128 -12.22 -23.31 -4.91
C LEU A 128 -13.29 -23.68 -5.95
N THR A 129 -14.48 -24.08 -5.49
CA THR A 129 -15.62 -24.35 -6.36
C THR A 129 -16.15 -23.07 -7.02
N ALA A 130 -16.27 -21.99 -6.25
CA ALA A 130 -16.67 -20.68 -6.77
C ALA A 130 -15.67 -20.16 -7.81
N LEU A 131 -14.36 -20.36 -7.59
CA LEU A 131 -13.33 -19.98 -8.56
C LEU A 131 -13.45 -20.75 -9.86
N ASP A 132 -13.67 -22.06 -9.80
CA ASP A 132 -13.88 -22.88 -10.99
C ASP A 132 -15.14 -22.44 -11.75
N ALA A 133 -16.24 -22.20 -11.05
CA ALA A 133 -17.50 -21.73 -11.64
C ALA A 133 -17.33 -20.38 -12.35
N GLN A 134 -16.65 -19.42 -11.72
CA GLN A 134 -16.54 -18.07 -12.28
C GLN A 134 -15.42 -17.95 -13.32
N LEU A 135 -14.26 -18.59 -13.12
CA LEU A 135 -13.09 -18.43 -14.00
C LEU A 135 -13.06 -19.43 -15.15
N ASN A 136 -13.49 -20.69 -14.93
CA ASN A 136 -13.40 -21.74 -15.94
C ASN A 136 -14.74 -22.00 -16.64
N LYS A 137 -15.87 -21.88 -15.91
CA LYS A 137 -17.21 -22.12 -16.46
C LYS A 137 -17.95 -20.85 -16.88
N HIS A 138 -17.37 -19.68 -16.60
CA HIS A 138 -17.93 -18.37 -16.93
C HIS A 138 -19.37 -18.16 -16.42
N GLU A 139 -19.69 -18.75 -15.26
CA GLU A 139 -20.97 -18.52 -14.60
C GLU A 139 -21.10 -17.07 -14.14
N ASP A 140 -22.36 -16.61 -13.99
CA ASP A 140 -22.66 -15.25 -13.54
C ASP A 140 -22.00 -14.95 -12.16
N PRO A 141 -21.21 -13.86 -12.03
CA PRO A 141 -20.50 -13.55 -10.80
C PRO A 141 -21.39 -13.41 -9.55
N GLN A 142 -22.56 -12.80 -9.70
CA GLN A 142 -23.47 -12.57 -8.57
C GLN A 142 -24.10 -13.88 -8.12
N SER A 143 -24.56 -14.69 -9.08
CA SER A 143 -25.09 -16.02 -8.82
C SER A 143 -24.06 -16.93 -8.15
N VAL A 144 -22.79 -16.91 -8.60
CA VAL A 144 -21.71 -17.69 -7.97
C VAL A 144 -21.51 -17.26 -6.52
N TYR A 145 -21.42 -15.95 -6.25
CA TYR A 145 -21.23 -15.44 -4.90
C TYR A 145 -22.40 -15.81 -3.97
N ASP A 146 -23.64 -15.56 -4.40
CA ASP A 146 -24.84 -15.85 -3.61
C ASP A 146 -25.00 -17.35 -3.33
N LYS A 147 -24.64 -18.22 -4.29
CA LYS A 147 -24.78 -19.68 -4.18
C LYS A 147 -23.70 -20.33 -3.33
N TYR A 148 -22.45 -19.92 -3.48
CA TYR A 148 -21.30 -20.66 -2.93
C TYR A 148 -20.61 -19.97 -1.75
N LEU A 149 -20.69 -18.64 -1.61
CA LEU A 149 -19.80 -17.90 -0.71
C LEU A 149 -20.55 -17.20 0.42
N LYS A 150 -21.71 -16.62 0.10
CA LYS A 150 -22.52 -15.84 1.05
C LYS A 150 -22.94 -16.64 2.29
N THR A 151 -23.30 -17.90 2.11
CA THR A 151 -23.71 -18.81 3.19
C THR A 151 -22.57 -19.11 4.18
N HIS A 152 -21.32 -18.97 3.74
CA HIS A 152 -20.12 -19.14 4.57
C HIS A 152 -19.64 -17.81 5.18
N GLY A 153 -20.42 -16.73 5.05
CA GLY A 153 -20.08 -15.42 5.61
C GLY A 153 -18.90 -14.73 4.91
N ILE A 154 -18.49 -15.21 3.73
CA ILE A 154 -17.45 -14.58 2.92
C ILE A 154 -18.03 -13.31 2.31
N THR A 155 -17.40 -12.16 2.59
CA THR A 155 -17.83 -10.88 2.04
C THR A 155 -17.44 -10.76 0.56
N GLU A 156 -18.17 -9.95 -0.21
CA GLU A 156 -17.82 -9.65 -1.61
C GLU A 156 -16.39 -9.09 -1.74
N GLN A 157 -15.95 -8.30 -0.75
CA GLN A 157 -14.57 -7.80 -0.70
C GLN A 157 -13.57 -8.95 -0.52
N ALA A 158 -13.79 -9.87 0.43
CA ALA A 158 -12.92 -11.03 0.61
C ALA A 158 -12.90 -11.91 -0.64
N TRP A 159 -14.08 -12.12 -1.26
CA TRP A 159 -14.19 -12.84 -2.52
C TRP A 159 -13.39 -12.18 -3.64
N SER A 160 -13.45 -10.85 -3.77
CA SER A 160 -12.68 -10.12 -4.78
C SER A 160 -11.18 -10.41 -4.69
N VAL A 161 -10.62 -10.48 -3.48
CA VAL A 161 -9.20 -10.80 -3.25
C VAL A 161 -8.89 -12.24 -3.65
N GLN A 162 -9.76 -13.19 -3.28
CA GLN A 162 -9.60 -14.61 -3.64
C GLN A 162 -9.71 -14.81 -5.16
N LEU A 163 -10.63 -14.12 -5.82
CA LEU A 163 -10.80 -14.13 -7.27
C LEU A 163 -9.54 -13.62 -7.98
N LEU A 164 -8.89 -12.57 -7.45
CA LEU A 164 -7.63 -12.05 -7.98
C LEU A 164 -6.48 -13.06 -7.87
N LEU A 165 -6.36 -13.72 -6.72
CA LEU A 165 -5.34 -14.74 -6.52
C LEU A 165 -5.59 -15.95 -7.43
N GLY A 166 -6.83 -16.41 -7.55
CA GLY A 166 -7.18 -17.63 -8.28
C GLY A 166 -7.03 -17.61 -9.81
N GLN A 167 -6.70 -16.47 -10.42
CA GLN A 167 -6.65 -16.34 -11.89
C GLN A 167 -5.42 -16.98 -12.56
N THR A 168 -4.33 -17.11 -11.82
CA THR A 168 -3.09 -17.69 -12.33
C THR A 168 -2.84 -19.04 -11.65
N PRO A 169 -2.14 -20.00 -12.29
CA PRO A 169 -1.74 -21.24 -11.62
C PRO A 169 -0.99 -20.98 -10.31
N GLU A 170 -0.06 -20.03 -10.30
CA GLU A 170 0.75 -19.66 -9.13
C GLU A 170 -0.11 -19.02 -8.04
N GLY A 171 -0.99 -18.09 -8.42
CA GLY A 171 -1.88 -17.43 -7.47
C GLY A 171 -2.96 -18.36 -6.92
N LYS A 172 -3.48 -19.30 -7.74
CA LYS A 172 -4.38 -20.36 -7.30
C LYS A 172 -3.68 -21.28 -6.32
N GLN A 173 -2.43 -21.66 -6.58
CA GLN A 173 -1.64 -22.44 -5.64
C GLN A 173 -1.36 -21.68 -4.35
N SER A 174 -1.05 -20.38 -4.43
CA SER A 174 -0.89 -19.51 -3.26
C SER A 174 -2.18 -19.46 -2.42
N LEU A 175 -3.33 -19.31 -3.07
CA LEU A 175 -4.63 -19.31 -2.41
C LEU A 175 -4.93 -20.66 -1.76
N ILE A 176 -4.67 -21.78 -2.44
CA ILE A 176 -4.81 -23.13 -1.84
C ILE A 176 -3.95 -23.24 -0.59
N ASN A 177 -2.70 -22.77 -0.63
CA ASN A 177 -1.82 -22.78 0.54
C ASN A 177 -2.36 -21.89 1.67
N GLN A 178 -2.96 -20.74 1.35
CA GLN A 178 -3.59 -19.85 2.33
C GLN A 178 -4.83 -20.48 2.97
N LEU A 179 -5.69 -21.11 2.17
CA LEU A 179 -6.90 -21.78 2.62
C LEU A 179 -6.60 -23.02 3.47
N ASN A 180 -5.44 -23.66 3.25
CA ASN A 180 -4.97 -24.81 4.01
C ASN A 180 -3.93 -24.45 5.10
N MET A 181 -3.88 -23.19 5.54
CA MET A 181 -2.95 -22.77 6.60
C MET A 181 -3.19 -23.55 7.90
N THR A 182 -2.11 -23.95 8.56
CA THR A 182 -2.19 -24.57 9.89
C THR A 182 -2.23 -23.51 10.99
N PRO A 183 -2.72 -23.82 12.21
CA PRO A 183 -2.66 -22.92 13.35
C PRO A 183 -1.22 -22.43 13.63
N GLU A 184 -0.20 -23.27 13.46
CA GLU A 184 1.20 -22.90 13.65
C GLU A 184 1.65 -21.86 12.63
N THR A 185 1.19 -21.99 11.38
CA THR A 185 1.48 -21.04 10.30
C THR A 185 0.85 -19.68 10.59
N VAL A 186 -0.40 -19.67 11.06
CA VAL A 186 -1.10 -18.44 11.47
C VAL A 186 -0.39 -17.80 12.68
N ALA A 187 -0.04 -18.59 13.69
CA ALA A 187 0.68 -18.12 14.87
C ALA A 187 2.06 -17.55 14.53
N GLN A 188 2.78 -18.16 13.59
CA GLN A 188 4.08 -17.65 13.15
C GLN A 188 3.95 -16.34 12.38
N ALA A 189 2.94 -16.20 11.52
CA ALA A 189 2.65 -14.94 10.83
C ALA A 189 2.32 -13.82 11.83
N ALA A 190 1.54 -14.13 12.86
CA ALA A 190 1.22 -13.20 13.94
C ALA A 190 2.46 -12.79 14.76
N LYS A 191 3.38 -13.72 15.06
CA LYS A 191 4.65 -13.42 15.74
C LYS A 191 5.58 -12.53 14.92
N ASN A 192 5.58 -12.70 13.60
CA ASN A 192 6.40 -11.92 12.67
C ASN A 192 5.77 -10.55 12.34
N PHE A 193 4.66 -10.18 12.97
CA PHE A 193 3.99 -8.90 12.73
C PHE A 193 4.81 -7.75 13.31
N ASP A 194 5.60 -7.11 12.45
CA ASP A 194 6.42 -5.95 12.81
C ASP A 194 5.62 -4.65 12.68
N CYS A 195 5.46 -3.93 13.80
CA CYS A 195 4.81 -2.62 13.86
C CYS A 195 5.80 -1.46 13.66
N SER A 196 7.10 -1.73 13.43
CA SER A 196 8.14 -0.70 13.42
C SER A 196 7.85 0.44 12.43
N TYR A 197 7.35 0.12 11.24
CA TYR A 197 7.01 1.10 10.22
C TYR A 197 5.83 2.00 10.64
N GLN A 198 4.79 1.42 11.23
CA GLN A 198 3.62 2.15 11.74
C GLN A 198 4.02 3.10 12.87
N VAL A 199 4.91 2.65 13.76
CA VAL A 199 5.48 3.49 14.82
C VAL A 199 6.30 4.63 14.22
N LYS A 200 7.16 4.36 13.22
CA LYS A 200 7.90 5.43 12.52
C LYS A 200 6.97 6.48 11.92
N LEU A 201 5.90 6.04 11.25
CA LEU A 201 4.90 6.93 10.67
C LEU A 201 4.18 7.77 11.74
N LYS A 202 3.83 7.18 12.89
CA LYS A 202 3.21 7.90 14.00
C LYS A 202 4.15 9.01 14.52
N LYS A 203 5.39 8.66 14.86
CA LYS A 203 6.39 9.61 15.35
C LYS A 203 6.72 10.70 14.33
N MET A 204 6.78 10.36 13.05
CA MET A 204 6.97 11.34 11.97
C MET A 204 5.82 12.36 11.95
N LYS A 205 4.56 11.91 12.02
CA LYS A 205 3.40 12.80 12.06
C LYS A 205 3.42 13.72 13.28
N GLU A 206 3.75 13.18 14.45
CA GLU A 206 3.91 13.96 15.69
C GLU A 206 4.99 15.03 15.55
N ARG A 207 6.14 14.71 14.94
CA ARG A 207 7.20 15.70 14.65
C ARG A 207 6.76 16.78 13.66
N ILE A 208 5.99 16.42 12.65
CA ILE A 208 5.41 17.40 11.71
C ILE A 208 4.48 18.35 12.48
N ASP A 209 3.60 17.81 13.32
CA ASP A 209 2.68 18.58 14.13
C ASP A 209 3.41 19.52 15.11
N GLU A 210 4.51 19.05 15.72
CA GLU A 210 5.40 19.88 16.54
C GLU A 210 5.99 21.06 15.73
N GLN A 211 6.53 20.79 14.54
CA GLN A 211 7.14 21.81 13.69
C GLN A 211 6.12 22.87 13.25
N ILE A 212 4.92 22.46 12.83
CA ILE A 212 3.85 23.40 12.45
C ILE A 212 3.45 24.24 13.67
N SER A 213 3.26 23.59 14.82
CA SER A 213 2.86 24.26 16.08
C SER A 213 3.85 25.31 16.59
N LEU A 214 5.14 25.22 16.23
CA LEU A 214 6.15 26.25 16.55
C LEU A 214 5.90 27.56 15.79
N SER A 215 5.33 27.47 14.59
CA SER A 215 5.10 28.62 13.70
C SER A 215 3.64 29.09 13.64
N ASP A 216 2.69 28.24 14.02
CA ASP A 216 1.26 28.51 13.96
C ASP A 216 0.58 28.28 15.33
N PRO A 217 0.34 29.35 16.12
CA PRO A 217 -0.36 29.26 17.40
C PRO A 217 -1.80 28.73 17.28
N LYS A 218 -2.48 28.97 16.16
CA LYS A 218 -3.84 28.49 15.90
C LYS A 218 -3.83 26.98 15.68
N PHE A 219 -2.87 26.48 14.90
CA PHE A 219 -2.64 25.04 14.76
C PHE A 219 -2.37 24.38 16.11
N LYS A 220 -1.49 24.97 16.93
CA LYS A 220 -1.17 24.46 18.27
C LYS A 220 -2.42 24.36 19.16
N GLN A 221 -3.28 25.37 19.15
CA GLN A 221 -4.54 25.35 19.89
C GLN A 221 -5.45 24.22 19.40
N TYR A 222 -5.72 24.14 18.10
CA TYR A 222 -6.60 23.12 17.54
C TYR A 222 -6.06 21.70 17.68
N LEU A 223 -4.74 21.54 17.68
CA LEU A 223 -4.10 20.25 17.95
C LEU A 223 -4.32 19.82 19.41
N ALA A 224 -4.24 20.75 20.36
CA ALA A 224 -4.55 20.46 21.77
C ALA A 224 -6.01 20.05 21.95
N GLU A 225 -6.95 20.72 21.27
CA GLU A 225 -8.37 20.34 21.26
C GLU A 225 -8.58 18.95 20.64
N PHE A 226 -7.90 18.65 19.53
CA PHE A 226 -7.92 17.33 18.91
C PHE A 226 -7.47 16.24 19.89
N HIS A 227 -6.36 16.45 20.61
CA HIS A 227 -5.87 15.48 21.59
C HIS A 227 -6.79 15.30 22.81
N GLN A 228 -7.64 16.27 23.13
CA GLN A 228 -8.65 16.15 24.18
C GLN A 228 -9.90 15.39 23.71
N ALA A 229 -10.28 15.57 22.45
CA ALA A 229 -11.49 14.98 21.87
C ALA A 229 -11.27 13.58 21.24
N ALA A 230 -10.03 13.25 20.89
CA ALA A 230 -9.68 11.98 20.27
C ALA A 230 -9.34 10.90 21.31
N ASP A 231 -9.68 9.65 21.01
CA ASP A 231 -9.10 8.50 21.70
C ASP A 231 -7.60 8.35 21.40
N GLN A 232 -6.96 7.37 22.04
CA GLN A 232 -5.55 7.04 21.81
C GLN A 232 -5.23 6.62 20.36
N ASN A 233 -6.24 6.35 19.54
CA ASN A 233 -6.13 5.98 18.14
C ASN A 233 -6.40 7.16 17.19
N GLY A 234 -6.70 8.35 17.72
CA GLY A 234 -7.04 9.52 16.92
C GLY A 234 -8.49 9.55 16.44
N ASN A 235 -9.36 8.64 16.92
CA ASN A 235 -10.78 8.66 16.62
C ASN A 235 -11.48 9.69 17.51
N LEU A 236 -12.20 10.61 16.89
CA LEU A 236 -12.97 11.62 17.61
C LEU A 236 -14.16 10.96 18.32
N ASN A 237 -14.20 11.05 19.64
CA ASN A 237 -15.33 10.56 20.44
C ASN A 237 -16.41 11.64 20.66
N GLY A 238 -16.36 12.71 19.87
CA GLY A 238 -17.21 13.90 19.97
C GLY A 238 -16.52 15.05 20.70
N GLY A 239 -16.78 16.29 20.26
CA GLY A 239 -16.34 17.51 20.95
C GLY A 239 -15.51 18.51 20.14
N MET A 240 -15.01 18.15 18.94
CA MET A 240 -14.22 19.06 18.12
C MET A 240 -15.06 19.70 16.99
N PRO A 241 -15.01 21.03 16.81
CA PRO A 241 -15.60 21.70 15.65
C PRO A 241 -15.01 21.21 14.32
N GLY A 242 -15.84 21.08 13.29
CA GLY A 242 -15.41 20.53 11.98
C GLY A 242 -14.40 21.41 11.24
N ASP A 243 -14.52 22.73 11.37
CA ASP A 243 -13.60 23.73 10.83
C ASP A 243 -12.22 23.66 11.50
N HIS A 244 -12.14 23.32 12.78
CA HIS A 244 -10.87 23.11 13.47
C HIS A 244 -10.16 21.85 12.92
N LEU A 245 -10.90 20.76 12.69
CA LEU A 245 -10.36 19.54 12.11
C LEU A 245 -9.88 19.77 10.67
N GLU A 246 -10.68 20.45 9.86
CA GLU A 246 -10.33 20.84 8.50
C GLU A 246 -9.07 21.71 8.48
N TYR A 247 -8.95 22.67 9.40
CA TYR A 247 -7.75 23.49 9.52
C TYR A 247 -6.50 22.65 9.78
N LEU A 248 -6.54 21.68 10.71
CA LEU A 248 -5.42 20.78 10.95
C LEU A 248 -5.05 19.98 9.70
N GLN A 249 -6.04 19.48 8.95
CA GLN A 249 -5.82 18.75 7.70
C GLN A 249 -5.16 19.64 6.63
N VAL A 250 -5.65 20.86 6.46
CA VAL A 250 -5.12 21.83 5.49
C VAL A 250 -3.65 22.17 5.80
N GLN A 251 -3.31 22.43 7.06
CA GLN A 251 -1.92 22.75 7.44
C GLN A 251 -0.97 21.55 7.25
N ARG A 252 -1.40 20.34 7.63
CA ARG A 252 -0.63 19.12 7.37
C ARG A 252 -0.46 18.87 5.87
N GLN A 253 -1.49 19.12 5.06
CA GLN A 253 -1.41 19.01 3.61
C GLN A 253 -0.49 20.08 3.02
N ALA A 254 -0.50 21.31 3.54
CA ALA A 254 0.40 22.38 3.11
C ALA A 254 1.87 22.01 3.36
N TYR A 255 2.18 21.40 4.51
CA TYR A 255 3.50 20.83 4.79
C TYR A 255 3.92 19.81 3.71
N TRP A 256 3.06 18.83 3.41
CA TRP A 256 3.39 17.82 2.39
C TRP A 256 3.49 18.40 0.98
N ASN A 257 2.64 19.36 0.62
CA ASN A 257 2.72 20.05 -0.67
C ASN A 257 4.06 20.79 -0.82
N ASP A 258 4.60 21.36 0.27
CA ASP A 258 5.92 21.98 0.25
C ASP A 258 7.05 20.95 0.06
N VAL A 259 6.97 19.81 0.74
CA VAL A 259 7.89 18.68 0.54
C VAL A 259 7.84 18.21 -0.93
N TYR A 260 6.64 18.00 -1.47
CA TYR A 260 6.45 17.48 -2.83
C TYR A 260 6.93 18.46 -3.90
N ARG A 261 6.67 19.76 -3.73
CA ARG A 261 7.15 20.80 -4.65
C ARG A 261 8.67 20.90 -4.72
N LYS A 262 9.37 20.58 -3.62
CA LYS A 262 10.84 20.57 -3.56
C LYS A 262 11.46 19.28 -4.12
N ALA A 263 10.66 18.24 -4.33
CA ALA A 263 11.13 16.96 -4.82
C ALA A 263 11.60 17.06 -6.29
N GLN A 264 12.74 16.45 -6.59
CA GLN A 264 13.24 16.27 -7.94
C GLN A 264 12.94 14.85 -8.40
N VAL A 265 11.86 14.68 -9.16
CA VAL A 265 11.48 13.38 -9.70
C VAL A 265 11.95 13.26 -11.15
N VAL A 266 12.60 12.13 -11.45
CA VAL A 266 12.98 11.73 -12.81
C VAL A 266 12.36 10.38 -13.08
N ILE A 267 11.64 10.25 -14.18
CA ILE A 267 11.05 8.99 -14.65
C ILE A 267 11.72 8.60 -15.96
N ASN A 268 12.38 7.45 -15.97
CA ASN A 268 13.06 6.90 -17.15
C ASN A 268 12.19 5.85 -17.85
N ASP A 269 11.13 5.34 -17.20
CA ASP A 269 10.21 4.38 -17.79
C ASP A 269 9.26 5.09 -18.80
N PRO A 270 9.34 4.80 -20.11
CA PRO A 270 8.55 5.49 -21.13
C PRO A 270 7.04 5.27 -20.96
N THR A 271 6.64 4.16 -20.35
CA THR A 271 5.22 3.80 -20.18
C THR A 271 4.55 4.56 -19.04
N MET A 272 5.32 5.32 -18.25
CA MET A 272 4.85 6.11 -17.11
C MET A 272 4.93 7.62 -17.35
N GLN A 273 5.41 8.07 -18.52
CA GLN A 273 5.57 9.50 -18.83
C GLN A 273 4.26 10.28 -18.84
N ASN A 274 3.14 9.59 -19.09
CA ASN A 274 1.80 10.19 -19.13
C ASN A 274 1.14 10.30 -17.75
N CYS A 275 1.80 9.85 -16.68
CA CYS A 275 1.27 10.03 -15.34
C CYS A 275 1.31 11.51 -14.94
N ASP A 276 0.19 12.05 -14.47
CA ASP A 276 0.16 13.41 -13.94
C ASP A 276 0.89 13.45 -12.60
N LEU A 277 2.12 13.94 -12.62
CA LEU A 277 2.96 14.12 -11.44
C LEU A 277 3.08 15.61 -11.06
N SER A 278 2.13 16.45 -11.47
CA SER A 278 2.18 17.91 -11.25
C SER A 278 2.34 18.31 -9.77
N GLU A 279 1.85 17.47 -8.85
CA GLU A 279 2.04 17.62 -7.40
C GLU A 279 3.50 17.46 -6.93
N PHE A 280 4.36 16.77 -7.70
CA PHE A 280 5.75 16.42 -7.34
C PHE A 280 6.81 17.21 -8.11
N GLY A 281 6.68 18.52 -8.29
CA GLY A 281 7.77 19.37 -8.81
C GLY A 281 8.45 18.90 -10.12
N VAL A 282 7.79 18.05 -10.92
CA VAL A 282 8.45 17.28 -11.99
C VAL A 282 8.84 18.18 -13.14
N ARG A 283 10.13 18.20 -13.47
CA ARG A 283 10.64 18.75 -14.73
C ARG A 283 10.58 17.63 -15.78
N ARG A 284 9.72 17.80 -16.79
CA ARG A 284 9.73 16.93 -17.97
C ARG A 284 10.97 17.30 -18.79
N ASN A 285 11.86 16.33 -19.01
CA ASN A 285 12.95 16.46 -19.97
C ASN A 285 12.43 16.25 -21.39
#